data_AF-A0A951KWH7-F1
#
_entry.id   AF-A0A951KWH7-F1
#
_cell.length_a   1.000
_cell.length_b   1.000
_cell.length_c   1.000
_cell.angle_alpha   90.00
_cell.angle_beta   90.00
_cell.angle_gamma   90.00
#
_symmetry.space_group_name_H-M   'P 1'
#
loop_
_entity.id
_entity.type
_entity.pdbx_description
1 polymer ?
#
loop_
_entity_poly.entity_id
_entity_poly.type
_entity_poly.pdbx_seq_one_letter_code
_entity_poly.pdbx_strand_id
1 'polypeptide(L)' 'APEYPHYTRPAEYRGWRVPDVLLSGHHARIREWRLQQSAQRAADGSLP' A
#
# COMPACT_ATOMS: atom_id res chain seq x y z
N ALA A 1 9.71 -10.85 5.97
CA ALA A 1 9.72 -9.89 4.85
C ALA A 1 8.75 -8.77 5.21
N PRO A 2 9.03 -7.48 4.94
CA PRO A 2 8.04 -6.43 5.13
C PRO A 2 6.82 -6.76 4.27
N GLU A 3 5.70 -7.04 4.92
CA GLU A 3 4.45 -7.42 4.27
C GLU A 3 3.69 -6.14 3.91
N TYR A 4 3.66 -5.79 2.63
CA TYR A 4 2.93 -4.62 2.12
C TYR A 4 1.85 -5.07 1.14
N PRO A 5 0.70 -4.36 1.05
CA PRO A 5 -0.34 -4.72 0.12
C PRO A 5 0.15 -4.55 -1.33
N HIS A 6 0.00 -5.62 -2.12
CA HIS A 6 0.32 -5.64 -3.54
C HIS A 6 -0.92 -5.27 -4.35
N TYR A 7 -0.82 -4.23 -5.16
CA TYR A 7 -1.87 -3.80 -6.07
C TYR A 7 -1.50 -4.19 -7.49
N THR A 8 -2.47 -4.72 -8.22
CA THR A 8 -2.33 -5.04 -9.64
C THR A 8 -3.48 -4.39 -10.40
N ARG A 9 -3.36 -4.27 -11.73
CA ARG A 9 -4.43 -3.72 -12.55
C ARG A 9 -5.64 -4.68 -12.53
N PRO A 10 -6.89 -4.17 -12.60
CA PRO A 10 -7.32 -2.78 -12.81
C PRO A 10 -7.24 -1.88 -11.56
N ALA A 11 -7.26 -0.55 -11.75
CA ALA A 11 -7.13 0.44 -10.66
C ALA A 11 -8.30 0.43 -9.64
N GLU A 12 -9.41 -0.18 -10.01
CA GLU A 12 -10.54 -0.45 -9.13
C GLU A 12 -10.99 -1.89 -9.37
N TYR A 13 -11.02 -2.69 -8.31
CA TYR A 13 -11.43 -4.08 -8.38
C TYR A 13 -12.36 -4.41 -7.22
N ARG A 14 -13.61 -4.81 -7.49
CA ARG A 14 -14.60 -5.18 -6.47
C ARG A 14 -14.80 -4.11 -5.36
N GLY A 15 -14.73 -2.83 -5.72
CA GLY A 15 -14.83 -1.71 -4.76
C GLY A 15 -13.53 -1.36 -4.02
N TRP A 16 -12.45 -2.12 -4.25
CA TRP A 16 -11.11 -1.82 -3.75
C TRP A 16 -10.40 -0.91 -4.75
N ARG A 17 -10.13 0.33 -4.33
CA ARG A 17 -9.42 1.30 -5.14
C ARG A 17 -7.92 1.28 -4.82
N VAL A 18 -7.10 1.31 -5.87
CA VAL A 18 -5.66 1.46 -5.73
C VAL A 18 -5.35 2.89 -5.24
N PRO A 19 -4.50 3.06 -4.21
CA PRO A 19 -4.09 4.37 -3.73
C PRO A 19 -3.55 5.27 -4.84
N ASP A 20 -3.96 6.54 -4.86
CA ASP A 20 -3.50 7.52 -5.86
C ASP A 20 -1.98 7.66 -5.90
N VAL A 21 -1.29 7.46 -4.76
CA VAL A 21 0.17 7.47 -4.69
C VAL A 21 0.80 6.39 -5.59
N LEU A 22 0.17 5.22 -5.71
CA LEU A 22 0.61 4.13 -6.60
C LEU A 22 0.23 4.40 -8.07
N LEU A 23 -0.84 5.17 -8.31
CA LEU A 23 -1.28 5.59 -9.64
C LEU A 23 -0.49 6.79 -10.18
N SER A 24 0.10 7.60 -9.29
CA SER A 24 0.78 8.85 -9.64
C SER A 24 2.12 8.67 -10.39
N GLY A 25 2.68 7.46 -10.41
CA GLY A 25 3.99 7.18 -11.02
C GLY A 25 5.19 7.77 -10.26
N HIS A 26 4.98 8.44 -9.13
CA HIS A 26 6.07 9.03 -8.34
C HIS A 26 6.79 7.98 -7.49
N HIS A 27 7.85 7.38 -8.04
CA HIS A 27 8.63 6.33 -7.37
C HIS A 27 9.13 6.69 -5.97
N ALA A 28 9.49 7.97 -5.70
CA ALA A 28 9.90 8.41 -4.37
C ALA A 28 8.75 8.29 -3.35
N ARG A 29 7.58 8.85 -3.68
CA ARG A 29 6.38 8.79 -2.85
C ARG A 29 5.89 7.35 -2.63
N ILE A 30 6.03 6.49 -3.63
CA ILE A 30 5.69 5.07 -3.53
C ILE A 30 6.58 4.38 -2.48
N ARG A 31 7.88 4.68 -2.43
CA ARG A 31 8.79 4.11 -1.42
C ARG A 31 8.42 4.58 -0.02
N GLU A 32 8.18 5.87 0.16
CA GLU A 32 7.74 6.44 1.43
C GLU A 32 6.42 5.83 1.90
N TRP A 33 5.46 5.68 0.99
CA TRP A 33 4.18 5.05 1.27
C TRP A 33 4.33 3.59 1.67
N ARG A 34 5.19 2.81 0.99
CA ARG A 34 5.46 1.40 1.38
C ARG A 34 6.06 1.30 2.78
N LEU A 35 6.99 2.20 3.14
CA LEU A 35 7.57 2.28 4.48
C LEU A 35 6.51 2.62 5.53
N GLN A 36 5.67 3.61 5.25
CA GLN A 36 4.55 3.96 6.13
C GLN A 36 3.56 2.81 6.30
N GLN A 37 3.17 2.11 5.23
CA GLN A 37 2.24 0.99 5.32
C GLN A 37 2.79 -0.18 6.14
N SER A 38 4.09 -0.48 6.00
CA SER A 38 4.73 -1.50 6.82
C SER A 38 4.75 -1.11 8.30
N ALA A 39 5.03 0.16 8.61
CA ALA A 39 4.98 0.68 9.97
C ALA A 39 3.55 0.71 10.53
N GLN A 40 2.58 1.11 9.71
CA GLN A 40 1.16 1.12 10.05
C GLN A 40 0.67 -0.29 10.33
N ARG A 41 0.97 -1.31 9.51
CA ARG A 41 0.60 -2.71 9.81
C ARG A 41 1.23 -3.24 11.09
N ALA A 42 2.49 -2.86 11.35
CA ALA A 42 3.16 -3.26 12.59
C ALA A 42 2.52 -2.61 13.82
N ALA A 43 2.05 -1.36 13.69
CA ALA A 43 1.37 -0.63 14.75
C ALA A 43 -0.12 -1.02 14.90
N ASP A 44 -0.79 -1.27 13.77
CA ASP A 44 -2.16 -1.79 13.63
C ASP A 44 -2.19 -3.30 13.88
N GLY A 45 -1.25 -3.82 14.67
CA GLY A 45 -1.19 -5.21 15.11
C GLY A 45 -2.41 -5.61 15.91
N SER A 46 -3.55 -5.77 15.24
CA SER A 46 -4.46 -6.90 15.36
C SER A 46 -3.67 -8.17 15.00
N LEU A 47 -2.68 -8.50 15.83
CA LEU A 47 -2.21 -9.86 15.98
C LEU A 47 -3.37 -10.65 16.61
N PRO A 48 -3.71 -11.88 16.18
CA PRO A 48 -4.26 -12.84 17.13
C PRO A 48 -3.23 -13.12 18.24
#